data_AF-A0A349P884-F1
#
_entry.id   AF-A0A349P884-F1
#
_cell.length_a   1.000
_cell.length_b   1.000
_cell.length_c   1.000
_cell.angle_alpha   90.00
_cell.angle_beta   90.00
_cell.angle_gamma   90.00
#
_symmetry.space_group_name_H-M   'P 1'
#
loop_
_entity.id
_entity.type
_entity.pdbx_description
1 polymer ?
#
loop_
_entity_poly.entity_id
_entity_poly.type
_entity_poly.pdbx_seq_one_letter_code
_entity_poly.pdbx_strand_id
1 'polypeptide(L)'
;MKEHKNLIKILSEAIDSGRSAAFVTVISVGGSTPREAGAKMLVYADGAIEGTVGGGSIEALTIKQAVACIKKGEGGKFVFDLKPGGNTGMICMGNMEVYIDVYKNPLKVLILGGGHVGVKIAEACRLAGYPYLVADDRKEFA
;
A
#
# COMPACT_ATOMS: atom_id res chain seq x y z
N MET A 1 5.15 8.90 26.41
CA MET A 1 4.21 8.48 25.34
C MET A 1 5.03 8.23 24.09
N LYS A 2 5.09 6.99 23.58
CA LYS A 2 5.78 6.70 22.31
C LYS A 2 4.98 7.38 21.19
N GLU A 3 5.63 8.26 20.42
CA GLU A 3 5.06 8.76 19.17
C GLU A 3 4.62 7.56 18.32
N HIS A 4 3.32 7.45 18.06
CA HIS A 4 2.85 6.56 17.02
C HIS A 4 3.31 7.16 15.69
N LYS A 5 4.23 6.48 15.00
CA LYS A 5 4.56 6.81 13.60
C LYS A 5 3.25 6.94 12.82
N ASN A 6 3.03 8.11 12.21
CA ASN A 6 1.85 8.34 11.40
C ASN A 6 2.01 7.60 10.07
N LEU A 7 1.54 6.34 10.04
CA LEU A 7 1.66 5.48 8.86
C LEU A 7 0.94 6.05 7.62
N ILE A 8 -0.10 6.87 7.81
CA ILE A 8 -0.79 7.54 6.70
C ILE A 8 0.12 8.57 6.04
N LYS A 9 0.85 9.35 6.85
CA LYS A 9 1.84 10.29 6.33
C LYS A 9 2.95 9.57 5.57
N ILE A 10 3.48 8.47 6.12
CA ILE A 10 4.52 7.66 5.47
C ILE A 10 4.01 7.02 4.16
N LEU A 11 2.76 6.54 4.15
CA LEU A 11 2.12 6.04 2.92
C LEU A 11 2.05 7.14 1.86
N SER A 12 1.61 8.35 2.23
CA SER A 12 1.54 9.49 1.31
C SER A 12 2.90 9.79 0.68
N GLU A 13 3.94 9.91 1.52
CA GLU A 13 5.32 10.18 1.06
C GLU A 13 5.85 9.06 0.13
N ALA A 14 5.49 7.81 0.40
CA ALA A 14 5.82 6.70 -0.48
C ALA A 14 5.13 6.81 -1.85
N ILE A 15 3.84 7.13 -1.87
CA ILE A 15 3.08 7.29 -3.12
C ILE A 15 3.63 8.48 -3.94
N ASP A 16 3.91 9.61 -3.28
CA ASP A 16 4.42 10.82 -3.92
C ASP A 16 5.81 10.61 -4.55
N SER A 17 6.65 9.79 -3.89
CA SER A 17 7.95 9.36 -4.42
C SER A 17 7.86 8.26 -5.48
N GLY A 18 6.65 7.82 -5.83
CA GLY A 18 6.39 6.79 -6.83
C GLY A 18 6.68 5.38 -6.35
N ARG A 19 6.77 5.16 -5.04
CA ARG A 19 6.97 3.86 -4.42
C ARG A 19 5.61 3.23 -4.13
N SER A 20 5.35 2.08 -4.75
CA SER A 20 4.14 1.31 -4.45
C SER A 20 4.22 0.69 -3.05
N ALA A 21 3.09 0.65 -2.35
CA ALA A 21 3.00 0.13 -1.00
C ALA A 21 1.65 -0.59 -0.77
N ALA A 22 1.64 -1.52 0.17
CA ALA A 22 0.44 -2.14 0.69
C ALA A 22 0.21 -1.66 2.12
N PHE A 23 -1.00 -1.18 2.40
CA PHE A 23 -1.44 -0.80 3.73
C PHE A 23 -2.25 -1.95 4.31
N VAL A 24 -1.66 -2.63 5.29
CA VAL A 24 -2.26 -3.77 5.96
C VAL A 24 -2.95 -3.29 7.24
N THR A 25 -4.20 -3.71 7.45
CA THR A 25 -4.93 -3.50 8.69
C THR A 25 -5.45 -4.82 9.22
N VAL A 26 -5.23 -5.10 10.50
CA VAL A 26 -5.94 -6.17 11.22
C VAL A 26 -7.38 -5.72 11.40
N ILE A 27 -8.31 -6.37 10.71
CA ILE A 27 -9.73 -5.98 10.68
C ILE A 27 -10.57 -6.79 11.66
N SER A 28 -10.12 -7.98 12.05
CA SER A 28 -10.81 -8.84 13.01
C SER A 28 -9.82 -9.77 13.69
N VAL A 29 -10.10 -10.08 14.95
CA VAL A 29 -9.36 -11.07 15.75
C VAL A 29 -10.36 -11.90 16.56
N GLY A 30 -10.02 -13.16 16.79
CA GLY A 30 -10.75 -14.04 17.69
C GLY A 30 -9.80 -14.92 18.48
N GLY A 31 -10.15 -15.21 19.74
CA GLY A 31 -9.26 -15.90 20.66
C GLY A 31 -8.02 -15.06 21.02
N SER A 32 -6.92 -15.74 21.37
CA SER A 32 -5.66 -15.06 21.69
C SER A 32 -4.84 -14.81 20.42
N THR A 33 -4.51 -13.55 20.18
CA THR A 33 -3.79 -13.06 19.00
C THR A 33 -2.70 -12.08 19.43
N PRO A 34 -1.59 -11.97 18.67
CA PRO A 34 -0.45 -11.13 19.08
C PRO A 34 -0.73 -9.62 19.03
N ARG A 35 -1.79 -9.20 18.31
CA ARG A 35 -2.24 -7.81 18.19
C ARG A 35 -3.75 -7.74 18.11
N GLU A 36 -4.28 -6.63 18.56
CA GLU A 36 -5.70 -6.29 18.50
C GLU A 36 -6.11 -5.81 17.10
N ALA A 37 -7.41 -5.84 16.84
CA ALA A 37 -8.00 -5.19 15.67
C ALA A 37 -7.60 -3.71 15.63
N GLY A 38 -7.32 -3.19 14.44
CA GLY A 38 -6.82 -1.84 14.23
C GLY A 38 -5.30 -1.73 14.14
N ALA A 39 -4.54 -2.78 14.49
CA ALA A 39 -3.10 -2.82 14.21
C ALA A 39 -2.83 -2.66 12.70
N LYS A 40 -1.79 -1.89 12.37
CA LYS A 40 -1.48 -1.46 11.01
C LYS A 40 -0.01 -1.67 10.68
N MET A 41 0.23 -2.00 9.42
CA MET A 41 1.57 -2.17 8.88
C MET A 41 1.58 -1.73 7.42
N LEU A 42 2.59 -0.96 7.04
CA LEU A 42 2.90 -0.69 5.65
C LEU A 42 3.90 -1.74 5.17
N VAL A 43 3.72 -2.24 3.95
CA VAL A 43 4.65 -3.17 3.30
C VAL A 43 5.01 -2.62 1.92
N TYR A 44 6.29 -2.61 1.58
CA TYR A 44 6.78 -2.18 0.28
C TYR A 44 7.04 -3.37 -0.65
N ALA A 45 7.24 -3.10 -1.96
CA ALA A 45 7.48 -4.14 -2.97
C ALA A 45 8.75 -4.99 -2.72
N ASP A 46 9.73 -4.43 -2.01
CA ASP A 46 10.98 -5.08 -1.58
C ASP A 46 10.81 -5.88 -0.27
N GLY A 47 9.63 -5.84 0.35
CA GLY A 47 9.33 -6.49 1.62
C GLY A 47 9.71 -5.68 2.87
N ALA A 48 10.28 -4.48 2.72
CA ALA A 48 10.50 -3.58 3.85
C ALA A 48 9.16 -3.17 4.48
N ILE A 49 9.15 -2.90 5.78
CA ILE A 49 7.93 -2.61 6.54
C ILE A 49 8.04 -1.35 7.41
N GLU A 50 6.88 -0.77 7.71
CA GLU A 50 6.69 0.25 8.73
C GLU A 50 5.48 -0.12 9.60
N GLY A 51 5.62 -0.11 10.92
CA GLY A 51 4.60 -0.66 11.82
C GLY A 51 4.66 -2.19 11.93
N THR A 52 3.62 -2.79 12.51
CA THR A 52 3.58 -4.25 12.76
C THR A 52 2.14 -4.70 12.97
N VAL A 53 1.83 -5.92 12.51
CA VAL A 53 0.54 -6.61 12.75
C VAL A 53 0.64 -7.70 13.82
N GLY A 54 1.80 -7.84 14.49
CA GLY A 54 1.98 -8.78 15.61
C GLY A 54 3.25 -9.62 15.59
N GLY A 55 4.12 -9.45 14.60
CA GLY A 55 5.39 -10.17 14.51
C GLY A 55 5.25 -11.67 14.20
N GLY A 56 6.38 -12.38 14.34
CA GLY A 56 6.44 -13.83 14.16
C GLY A 56 6.10 -14.28 12.73
N SER A 57 5.56 -15.50 12.60
CA SER A 57 5.24 -16.08 11.29
C SER A 57 4.02 -15.44 10.62
N ILE A 58 3.05 -14.91 11.38
CA ILE A 58 1.91 -14.15 10.80
C ILE A 58 2.44 -12.94 10.05
N GLU A 59 3.36 -12.17 10.65
CA GLU A 59 3.91 -10.99 10.01
C GLU A 59 4.67 -11.36 8.74
N ALA A 60 5.51 -12.41 8.78
CA ALA A 60 6.22 -12.89 7.60
C ALA A 60 5.27 -13.34 6.47
N LEU A 61 4.20 -14.07 6.81
CA LEU A 61 3.17 -14.47 5.85
C LEU A 61 2.40 -13.27 5.30
N THR A 62 2.06 -12.33 6.17
CA THR A 62 1.38 -11.07 5.80
C THR A 62 2.23 -10.26 4.84
N ILE A 63 3.54 -10.12 5.10
CA ILE A 63 4.48 -9.44 4.21
C ILE A 63 4.53 -10.14 2.85
N LYS A 64 4.64 -11.47 2.82
CA LYS A 64 4.65 -12.24 1.58
C LYS A 64 3.37 -12.03 0.76
N GLN A 65 2.22 -12.03 1.42
CA GLN A 65 0.92 -11.80 0.78
C GLN A 65 0.78 -10.36 0.29
N ALA A 66 1.21 -9.38 1.08
CA ALA A 66 1.21 -7.98 0.70
C ALA A 66 2.09 -7.72 -0.53
N VAL A 67 3.30 -8.29 -0.58
CA VAL A 67 4.19 -8.20 -1.75
C VAL A 67 3.53 -8.83 -2.99
N ALA A 68 2.83 -9.94 -2.85
CA ALA A 68 2.08 -10.56 -3.95
C ALA A 68 0.92 -9.67 -4.42
N CYS A 69 0.17 -9.06 -3.49
CA CYS A 69 -0.89 -8.09 -3.78
C CYS A 69 -0.37 -6.86 -4.52
N ILE A 70 0.79 -6.31 -4.11
CA ILE A 70 1.44 -5.19 -4.82
C ILE A 70 1.76 -5.58 -6.26
N LYS A 71 2.34 -6.77 -6.48
CA LYS A 71 2.69 -7.27 -7.83
C LYS A 71 1.46 -7.46 -8.71
N LYS A 72 0.38 -8.02 -8.16
CA LYS A 72 -0.91 -8.18 -8.86
C LYS A 72 -1.60 -6.82 -9.08
N GLY A 73 -1.33 -5.88 -8.18
CA GLY A 73 -1.99 -4.60 -8.15
C GLY A 73 -3.43 -4.65 -7.63
N GLU A 74 -3.74 -5.65 -6.79
CA GLU A 74 -5.07 -5.91 -6.25
C GLU A 74 -4.93 -6.38 -4.79
N GLY A 75 -5.64 -5.70 -3.90
CA GLY A 75 -5.70 -6.00 -2.48
C GLY A 75 -6.72 -7.10 -2.16
N GLY A 76 -6.97 -7.32 -0.87
CA GLY A 76 -7.99 -8.27 -0.45
C GLY A 76 -7.96 -8.62 1.03
N LYS A 77 -8.92 -9.46 1.42
CA LYS A 77 -9.03 -10.01 2.77
C LYS A 77 -8.30 -11.34 2.88
N PHE A 78 -7.52 -11.51 3.94
CA PHE A 78 -6.77 -12.72 4.23
C PHE A 78 -7.03 -13.18 5.67
N VAL A 79 -7.12 -14.50 5.85
CA VAL A 79 -7.42 -15.12 7.15
C VAL A 79 -6.24 -16.00 7.58
N PHE A 80 -5.82 -15.82 8.83
CA PHE A 80 -4.76 -16.57 9.47
C PHE A 80 -5.33 -17.37 10.64
N ASP A 81 -5.16 -18.69 10.60
CA ASP A 81 -5.52 -19.60 11.69
C ASP A 81 -4.28 -19.88 12.55
N LEU A 82 -4.38 -19.55 13.83
CA LEU A 82 -3.30 -19.63 14.83
C LEU A 82 -3.46 -20.83 15.76
N LYS A 83 -4.32 -21.78 15.39
CA LYS A 83 -4.48 -23.06 16.09
C LYS A 83 -3.41 -24.06 15.66
N PRO A 84 -3.13 -25.11 16.46
CA PRO A 84 -2.28 -26.22 16.04
C PRO A 84 -2.75 -26.81 14.70
N GLY A 85 -1.85 -26.93 13.73
CA GLY A 85 -2.17 -27.37 12.36
C GLY A 85 -2.71 -26.27 11.43
N GLY A 86 -2.83 -25.02 11.92
CA GLY A 86 -3.22 -23.86 11.13
C GLY A 86 -2.13 -23.40 10.14
N ASN A 87 -2.48 -22.44 9.28
CA ASN A 87 -1.63 -21.97 8.18
C ASN A 87 -0.46 -21.07 8.60
N THR A 88 -0.28 -20.83 9.90
CA THR A 88 0.76 -19.95 10.45
C THR A 88 1.87 -20.67 11.19
N GLY A 89 1.66 -21.92 11.62
CA GLY A 89 2.59 -22.65 12.48
C GLY A 89 2.72 -22.08 13.91
N MET A 90 1.89 -21.11 14.30
CA MET A 90 1.82 -20.59 15.68
C MET A 90 0.69 -21.25 16.46
N ILE A 91 0.83 -21.27 17.79
CA ILE A 91 -0.14 -21.85 18.74
C ILE A 91 -0.65 -20.75 19.66
N CYS A 92 -1.20 -19.69 19.08
CA CYS A 92 -1.89 -18.65 19.87
C CYS A 92 -3.36 -19.03 20.15
N MET A 93 -3.88 -20.12 19.57
CA MET A 93 -5.26 -20.58 19.75
C MET A 93 -6.31 -19.54 19.37
N GLY A 94 -6.05 -18.79 18.29
CA GLY A 94 -6.93 -17.73 17.79
C GLY A 94 -7.01 -17.69 16.26
N ASN A 95 -7.74 -16.72 15.73
CA ASN A 95 -7.83 -16.40 14.31
C ASN A 95 -7.64 -14.89 14.11
N MET A 96 -6.99 -14.51 13.01
CA MET A 96 -6.76 -13.11 12.66
C MET A 96 -7.15 -12.89 11.20
N GLU A 97 -7.92 -11.84 10.94
CA GLU A 97 -8.22 -11.38 9.59
C GLU A 97 -7.51 -10.05 9.33
N VAL A 98 -6.82 -9.98 8.19
CA VAL A 98 -6.22 -8.74 7.71
C VAL A 98 -6.84 -8.32 6.39
N TYR A 99 -6.96 -7.03 6.19
CA TYR A 99 -7.22 -6.44 4.89
C TYR A 99 -5.95 -5.79 4.37
N ILE A 100 -5.61 -6.09 3.12
CA ILE A 100 -4.47 -5.52 2.41
C ILE A 100 -5.02 -4.58 1.35
N ASP A 101 -4.76 -3.28 1.51
CA ASP A 101 -5.06 -2.25 0.52
C ASP A 101 -3.80 -1.92 -0.28
N VAL A 102 -3.89 -1.82 -1.61
CA VAL A 102 -2.72 -1.66 -2.49
C VAL A 102 -2.72 -0.27 -3.11
N TYR A 103 -1.68 0.49 -2.82
CA TYR A 103 -1.44 1.81 -3.38
C TYR A 103 -0.31 1.72 -4.41
N LYS A 104 -0.69 1.88 -5.67
CA LYS A 104 0.26 1.88 -6.78
C LYS A 104 0.92 3.25 -6.91
N ASN A 105 2.10 3.25 -7.51
CA ASN A 105 2.66 4.47 -8.09
C ASN A 105 1.62 5.08 -9.05
N PRO A 106 1.20 6.35 -8.87
CA PRO A 106 0.29 6.98 -9.81
C PRO A 106 0.93 7.02 -11.20
N LEU A 107 0.14 6.67 -12.21
CA LEU A 107 0.58 6.77 -13.60
C LEU A 107 0.91 8.23 -13.91
N LYS A 108 2.17 8.52 -14.23
CA LYS A 108 2.64 9.85 -14.63
C LYS A 108 2.47 9.99 -16.14
N VAL A 109 1.79 11.04 -16.58
CA VAL A 109 1.56 11.32 -18.01
C VAL A 109 2.60 12.33 -18.50
N LEU A 110 3.39 11.97 -19.51
CA LEU A 110 4.24 12.92 -20.23
C LEU A 110 3.51 13.37 -21.50
N ILE A 111 3.22 14.66 -21.59
CA ILE A 111 2.57 15.29 -22.75
C ILE A 111 3.67 15.99 -23.56
N LEU A 112 3.91 15.50 -24.77
CA LEU A 112 4.86 16.11 -25.70
C LEU A 112 4.12 17.08 -26.62
N GLY A 113 4.39 18.38 -26.46
CA GLY A 113 3.74 19.47 -27.16
C GLY A 113 2.69 20.18 -26.29
N GLY A 114 2.90 21.47 -26.03
CA GLY A 114 2.01 22.37 -25.28
C GLY A 114 1.03 23.16 -26.16
N GLY A 115 0.83 22.75 -27.41
CA GLY A 115 -0.18 23.35 -28.29
C GLY A 115 -1.63 23.08 -27.85
N HIS A 116 -2.60 23.50 -28.65
CA HIS A 116 -4.04 23.41 -28.34
C HIS A 116 -4.49 22.03 -27.83
N VAL A 117 -3.99 20.94 -28.43
CA VAL A 117 -4.32 19.57 -28.02
C VAL A 117 -3.66 19.23 -26.69
N GLY A 118 -2.38 19.56 -26.50
CA GLY A 118 -1.63 19.27 -25.29
C GLY A 118 -2.22 19.93 -24.04
N VAL A 119 -2.66 21.19 -24.17
CA VAL A 119 -3.35 21.92 -23.09
C VAL A 119 -4.64 21.20 -22.67
N LYS A 120 -5.43 20.71 -23.62
CA LYS A 120 -6.68 19.99 -23.31
C LYS A 120 -6.44 18.62 -22.69
N ILE A 121 -5.37 17.94 -23.07
CA ILE A 121 -4.94 16.70 -22.40
C ILE A 121 -4.49 17.00 -20.96
N ALA A 122 -3.70 18.06 -20.74
CA ALA A 122 -3.27 18.48 -19.42
C ALA A 122 -4.47 18.82 -18.49
N GLU A 123 -5.46 19.53 -19.01
CA GLU A 123 -6.73 19.79 -18.30
C GLU A 123 -7.45 18.49 -17.93
N ALA A 124 -7.54 17.53 -18.85
CA ALA A 124 -8.16 16.23 -18.60
C ALA A 124 -7.39 15.41 -17.56
N CYS A 125 -6.06 15.37 -17.64
CA CYS A 125 -5.20 14.71 -16.64
C CYS A 125 -5.43 15.31 -15.25
N ARG A 126 -5.47 16.65 -15.15
CA ARG A 126 -5.75 17.35 -13.89
C ARG A 126 -7.11 16.93 -13.30
N LEU A 127 -8.16 16.94 -14.12
CA LEU A 127 -9.52 16.57 -13.69
C LEU A 127 -9.61 15.11 -13.24
N ALA A 128 -8.91 14.22 -13.93
CA ALA A 128 -8.88 12.79 -13.63
C ALA A 128 -7.90 12.43 -12.50
N GLY A 129 -7.16 13.39 -11.93
CA GLY A 129 -6.21 13.16 -10.85
C GLY A 129 -4.91 12.45 -11.28
N TYR A 130 -4.58 12.46 -12.57
CA TYR A 130 -3.32 11.92 -13.08
C TYR A 130 -2.24 13.00 -13.01
N PRO A 131 -1.13 12.77 -12.29
CA PRO A 131 0.04 13.65 -12.35
C PRO A 131 0.56 13.71 -13.79
N TYR A 132 0.90 14.90 -14.27
CA TYR A 132 1.39 15.09 -15.64
C TYR A 132 2.54 16.09 -15.73
N LEU A 133 3.33 15.97 -16.78
CA LEU A 133 4.35 16.92 -17.21
C LEU A 133 4.10 17.28 -18.68
N VAL A 134 4.19 18.57 -19.02
CA VAL A 134 4.19 19.03 -20.41
C VAL A 134 5.62 19.38 -20.80
N ALA A 135 6.05 18.93 -21.97
CA ALA A 135 7.34 19.30 -22.54
C ALA A 135 7.12 19.80 -23.98
N ASP A 136 7.64 20.99 -24.28
CA ASP A 136 7.62 21.62 -25.60
C ASP A 136 8.99 22.27 -25.86
N ASP A 137 9.45 22.28 -27.10
CA ASP A 137 10.72 22.91 -27.48
C ASP A 137 10.58 24.44 -27.64
N ARG A 138 9.34 24.93 -27.81
CA ARG A 138 9.03 26.36 -27.88
C ARG A 138 8.90 26.93 -26.48
N LYS A 139 9.71 27.95 -26.17
CA LYS A 139 9.77 28.60 -24.85
C LYS A 139 8.43 29.16 -24.35
N GLU A 140 7.51 29.48 -25.25
CA GLU A 140 6.18 29.98 -24.91
C GLU A 140 5.23 28.92 -24.36
N PHE A 141 5.60 27.63 -24.46
CA PHE A 141 4.80 26.47 -24.01
C PHE A 141 5.54 25.54 -23.04
N ALA A 142 6.79 25.85 -22.68
CA ALA A 142 7.69 25.04 -21.84
C ALA A 142 7.69 25.47 -20.36
#